data_AF-A0A923W3X3-F1
#
_entry.id   AF-A0A923W3X3-F1
#
_cell.length_a   1.000
_cell.length_b   1.000
_cell.length_c   1.000
_cell.angle_alpha   90.00
_cell.angle_beta   90.00
_cell.angle_gamma   90.00
#
_symmetry.space_group_name_H-M   'P 1'
#
loop_
_entity.id
_entity.type
_entity.pdbx_description
1 polymer ?
#
loop_
_entity_poly.entity_id
_entity_poly.type
_entity_poly.pdbx_seq_one_letter_code
_entity_poly.pdbx_strand_id
1 'polypeptide(L)'
;MGQVTIYVEDGALDAAKRAAERAKVSVSQWFAKFAIEEKHKQAQGWDAFFAEIDHLRDTGGDDFPSIEEIRAQEVPDSPRESW
;
A
#
# COMPACT_ATOMS: atom_id res chain seq x y z
N MET A 1 26.85 -10.27 -15.76
CA MET A 1 25.57 -9.53 -15.83
C MET A 1 24.62 -10.33 -16.69
N GLY A 2 23.45 -10.72 -16.17
CA GLY A 2 22.44 -11.46 -16.92
C GLY A 2 21.45 -10.50 -17.57
N GLN A 3 21.18 -10.67 -18.86
CA GLN A 3 20.05 -10.03 -19.54
C GLN A 3 18.85 -10.97 -19.44
N VAL A 4 17.68 -10.44 -19.07
CA VAL A 4 16.44 -11.22 -18.95
C VAL A 4 15.39 -10.56 -19.85
N THR A 5 14.69 -11.40 -20.61
CA THR A 5 13.54 -10.98 -21.41
C THR A 5 12.28 -11.49 -20.72
N ILE A 6 11.34 -10.58 -20.47
CA ILE A 6 10.05 -10.89 -19.84
C ILE A 6 8.92 -10.50 -20.79
N TYR A 7 7.85 -11.29 -20.78
CA TYR A 7 6.61 -10.96 -21.48
C TYR A 7 5.66 -10.32 -20.49
N VAL A 8 5.11 -9.17 -20.87
CA VAL A 8 4.15 -8.41 -20.08
C VAL A 8 3.04 -7.92 -21.00
N GLU A 9 1.85 -7.75 -20.45
CA GLU A 9 0.75 -7.14 -21.18
C GLU A 9 1.07 -5.66 -21.50
N ASP A 10 0.52 -5.15 -22.61
CA ASP A 10 0.78 -3.78 -23.06
C ASP A 10 0.39 -2.73 -22.00
N GLY A 11 -0.71 -2.98 -21.28
CA GLY A 11 -1.15 -2.08 -20.20
C GLY A 11 -0.16 -2.02 -19.03
N ALA A 12 0.46 -3.16 -18.68
CA ALA A 12 1.47 -3.21 -17.64
C ALA A 12 2.77 -2.53 -18.07
N LEU A 13 3.17 -2.69 -19.33
CA LEU A 13 4.34 -2.01 -19.89
C LEU A 13 4.14 -0.48 -19.90
N ASP A 14 2.96 -0.01 -20.29
CA ASP A 14 2.63 1.42 -20.30
C ASP A 14 2.63 2.02 -18.89
N ALA A 15 2.06 1.30 -17.91
CA ALA A 15 2.12 1.71 -16.51
C ALA A 15 3.56 1.80 -15.99
N ALA A 16 4.41 0.82 -16.33
CA ALA A 16 5.82 0.81 -15.96
C ALA A 16 6.59 1.99 -16.57
N LYS A 17 6.34 2.32 -17.84
CA LYS A 17 6.92 3.50 -18.51
C LYS A 17 6.56 4.79 -17.80
N ARG A 18 5.27 5.00 -17.49
CA ARG A 18 4.79 6.18 -16.76
C ARG A 18 5.40 6.28 -15.36
N ALA A 19 5.52 5.16 -14.66
CA ALA A 19 6.16 5.12 -13.34
C ALA A 19 7.66 5.44 -13.41
N ALA A 20 8.37 4.91 -14.41
CA ALA A 20 9.77 5.19 -14.65
C ALA A 20 10.03 6.68 -14.97
N GLU A 21 9.17 7.30 -15.79
CA GLU A 21 9.20 8.73 -16.10
C GLU A 21 9.01 9.60 -14.85
N ARG A 22 8.00 9.29 -14.02
CA ARG A 22 7.76 10.00 -12.75
C ARG A 22 8.94 9.90 -11.80
N ALA A 23 9.58 8.74 -11.76
CA ALA A 23 10.75 8.49 -10.93
C ALA A 23 12.08 8.96 -11.57
N LYS A 24 12.05 9.48 -12.81
CA LYS A 24 13.23 9.91 -13.59
C LYS A 24 14.30 8.82 -13.72
N VAL A 25 13.88 7.58 -13.91
CA VAL A 25 14.76 6.42 -14.13
C VAL A 25 14.44 5.73 -15.44
N SER A 26 15.35 4.89 -15.94
CA SER A 26 15.06 4.05 -17.11
C SER A 26 14.04 2.96 -16.76
N VAL A 27 13.30 2.49 -17.76
CA VAL A 27 12.32 1.40 -17.60
C VAL A 27 12.98 0.13 -17.05
N SER A 28 14.16 -0.23 -17.57
CA SER A 28 14.92 -1.39 -17.09
C SER A 28 15.34 -1.24 -15.63
N GLN A 29 15.76 -0.05 -15.22
CA GLN A 29 16.12 0.22 -13.82
C GLN A 29 14.88 0.20 -12.91
N TRP A 30 13.74 0.68 -13.40
CA TRP A 30 12.47 0.61 -12.70
C TRP A 30 12.05 -0.85 -12.45
N PHE A 31 12.09 -1.71 -13.47
CA PHE A 31 11.79 -3.14 -13.32
C PHE A 31 12.77 -3.84 -12.37
N ALA A 32 14.06 -3.50 -12.42
CA ALA A 32 15.05 -4.05 -11.51
C ALA A 32 14.74 -3.69 -10.03
N LYS A 33 14.40 -2.42 -9.77
CA LYS A 33 13.98 -1.98 -8.42
C LYS A 33 12.71 -2.71 -7.98
N PHE A 34 11.69 -2.74 -8.85
CA PHE A 34 10.43 -3.42 -8.58
C PHE A 34 10.64 -4.88 -8.20
N ALA A 35 11.45 -5.63 -8.96
CA ALA A 35 11.72 -7.04 -8.69
C ALA A 35 12.45 -7.26 -7.35
N ILE A 36 13.36 -6.37 -6.98
CA ILE A 36 14.06 -6.42 -5.70
C ILE A 36 13.07 -6.16 -4.56
N GLU A 37 12.29 -5.08 -4.65
CA GLU A 37 11.30 -4.72 -3.64
C GLU A 37 10.24 -5.82 -3.48
N GLU A 38 9.74 -6.39 -4.57
CA GLU A 38 8.76 -7.46 -4.51
C GLU A 38 9.34 -8.73 -3.88
N LYS A 39 10.61 -9.05 -4.17
CA LYS A 39 11.31 -10.15 -3.49
C LYS A 39 11.43 -9.89 -1.98
N HIS A 40 11.70 -8.66 -1.57
CA HIS A 40 11.74 -8.30 -0.15
C HIS A 40 10.37 -8.44 0.50
N LYS A 41 9.29 -7.99 -0.16
CA LYS A 41 7.92 -8.15 0.32
C LYS A 41 7.51 -9.61 0.42
N GLN A 42 7.84 -10.43 -0.58
CA GLN A 42 7.57 -11.88 -0.53
C GLN A 42 8.39 -12.60 0.55
N ALA A 43 9.57 -12.07 0.89
CA ALA A 43 10.40 -12.61 1.96
C ALA A 43 9.90 -12.21 3.36
N GLN A 44 9.19 -11.09 3.49
CA GLN A 44 8.42 -10.75 4.69
C GLN A 44 7.13 -11.56 4.69
N GLY A 45 7.19 -12.76 5.29
CA GLY A 45 6.00 -13.57 5.50
C GLY A 45 4.91 -12.80 6.25
N TRP A 46 3.65 -13.22 6.09
CA TRP A 46 2.50 -12.62 6.78
C TRP A 46 2.72 -12.47 8.30
N ASP A 47 3.50 -13.36 8.92
CA ASP A 47 3.88 -13.27 10.32
C ASP A 47 4.69 -12.00 10.64
N ALA A 48 5.63 -11.60 9.77
CA ALA A 48 6.42 -10.38 9.94
C ALA A 48 5.56 -9.12 9.73
N PHE A 49 4.61 -9.19 8.80
CA PHE A 49 3.64 -8.12 8.57
C PHE A 49 2.74 -7.89 9.80
N PHE A 50 2.18 -8.94 10.38
CA PHE A 50 1.36 -8.82 11.59
C PHE A 50 2.19 -8.40 12.81
N ALA A 51 3.42 -8.89 12.94
CA ALA A 51 4.33 -8.44 14.00
C ALA A 51 4.66 -6.93 13.90
N GLU A 52 4.79 -6.39 12.68
CA GLU A 52 5.00 -4.95 12.47
C GLU A 52 3.76 -4.13 12.82
N ILE A 53 2.55 -4.62 12.48
CA ILE A 53 1.28 -4.00 12.90
C ILE A 53 1.13 -4.00 14.42
N ASP A 54 1.41 -5.12 15.08
CA ASP A 54 1.34 -5.22 16.55
C ASP A 54 2.33 -4.26 17.21
N HIS A 55 3.55 -4.12 16.66
CA HIS A 55 4.55 -3.17 17.16
C HIS A 55 4.13 -1.70 16.94
N LEU A 56 3.48 -1.40 15.80
CA LEU A 56 2.92 -0.07 15.53
C LEU A 56 1.76 0.26 16.48
N ARG A 57 0.93 -0.71 16.86
CA ARG A 57 -0.11 -0.52 17.89
C ARG A 57 0.50 -0.17 19.24
N ASP A 58 1.62 -0.77 19.60
CA ASP A 58 2.31 -0.51 20.87
C ASP A 58 3.04 0.84 20.90
N THR A 59 3.47 1.35 19.74
CA THR A 59 4.26 2.60 19.63
C THR A 59 3.43 3.83 19.21
N GLY A 60 2.32 3.63 18.53
CA GLY A 60 1.42 4.67 18.02
C GLY A 60 0.22 4.99 18.93
N GLY A 61 0.28 4.54 20.19
CA GLY A 61 -0.62 4.88 21.31
C GLY A 61 -2.05 5.23 20.92
N ASP A 62 -2.92 4.22 20.93
CA ASP A 62 -4.42 4.24 20.96
C ASP A 62 -5.12 5.57 20.65
N ASP A 63 -4.70 6.27 19.58
CA ASP A 63 -5.25 7.56 19.14
C ASP A 63 -6.63 7.38 18.46
N PHE A 64 -7.16 6.16 18.55
CA PHE A 64 -8.49 5.80 18.10
C PHE A 64 -9.46 5.95 19.28
N PRO A 65 -10.49 6.80 19.17
CA PRO A 65 -11.42 7.02 20.26
C PRO A 65 -12.09 5.71 20.67
N SER A 66 -12.24 5.53 21.98
CA SER A 66 -12.99 4.41 22.53
C SER A 66 -14.43 4.41 22.01
N ILE A 67 -15.06 3.24 22.04
CA ILE A 67 -16.48 3.08 21.64
C ILE A 67 -17.38 4.05 22.43
N GLU A 68 -17.01 4.37 23.66
CA GLU A 68 -17.72 5.32 24.53
C GLU A 68 -17.56 6.76 24.04
N GLU A 69 -16.36 7.16 23.62
CA GLU A 69 -16.10 8.48 23.03
C GLU A 69 -16.78 8.67 21.68
N ILE A 70 -16.84 7.62 20.86
CA ILE A 70 -17.57 7.65 19.57
C ILE A 70 -19.07 7.85 19.82
N ARG A 71 -19.65 7.13 20.78
CA ARG A 71 -21.07 7.27 21.15
C ARG A 71 -21.40 8.59 21.83
N ALA A 72 -20.43 9.21 22.51
CA ALA A 72 -20.62 10.52 23.12
C ALA A 72 -20.86 11.63 22.08
N GLN A 73 -20.47 11.42 20.82
CA GLN A 73 -20.69 12.34 19.70
C GLN A 73 -21.83 11.89 18.76
N GLU A 74 -22.70 10.99 19.21
CA GLU A 74 -23.84 10.52 18.41
C GLU A 74 -24.83 11.68 18.17
N VAL A 75 -24.83 12.19 16.94
CA VAL A 75 -25.76 13.23 16.48
C VAL A 75 -27.00 12.53 15.91
N PRO A 76 -28.22 13.00 16.21
CA PRO A 76 -29.42 12.43 15.61
C PRO A 76 -29.35 12.44 14.09
N ASP A 77 -29.75 11.33 13.48
CA ASP A 77 -29.80 11.17 12.02
C ASP A 77 -30.53 12.34 11.38
N SER A 78 -29.93 12.92 10.33
CA SER A 78 -30.62 13.94 9.53
C SER A 78 -31.90 13.36 8.95
N PRO A 79 -33.00 14.14 8.88
CA PRO A 79 -34.25 13.67 8.31
C PRO A 79 -34.01 13.20 6.87
N ARG A 80 -34.65 12.08 6.51
CA ARG A 80 -34.62 11.58 5.13
C ARG A 80 -35.22 12.63 4.19
N GLU A 81 -34.64 12.78 3.00
CA GLU A 81 -35.16 13.70 1.98
C GLU A 81 -36.63 13.39 1.69
N SER A 82 -37.45 14.45 1.68
CA SER A 82 -38.83 14.37 1.24
C SER A 82 -38.86 14.14 -0.27
N TRP A 83 -39.38 12.99 -0.67
CA TRP A 83 -39.66 12.59 -2.04
C TRP A 83 -40.89 13.32 -2.59
#